data_AF-A0AAW8KLW8-F1
#
_entry.id   AF-A0AAW8KLW8-F1
#
_cell.length_a   1.000
_cell.length_b   1.000
_cell.length_c   1.000
_cell.angle_alpha   90.00
_cell.angle_beta   90.00
_cell.angle_gamma   90.00
#
_symmetry.space_group_name_H-M   'P 1'
#
loop_
_entity.id
_entity.type
_entity.pdbx_description
1 polymer ?
#
loop_
_entity_poly.entity_id
_entity_poly.type
_entity_poly.pdbx_seq_one_letter_code
_entity_poly.pdbx_strand_id
1 'polypeptide(L)' 'EYPHHDVGVSEWGSCNFMHSRGEVRSFLQSAANYWLKEYHFDGIRMDAVCNLIYWNGQPERGKNMPAIQ' A
#
# COMPACT_ATOMS: atom_id res chain seq x y z
N GLU A 1 -4.75 11.46 7.19
CA GLU A 1 -6.10 11.29 6.65
C GLU A 1 -6.01 11.11 5.13
N TYR A 2 -6.96 10.42 4.50
CA TYR A 2 -6.94 10.31 3.03
C TYR A 2 -7.22 11.69 2.41
N PRO A 3 -6.57 12.04 1.29
CA PRO A 3 -6.84 13.31 0.62
C PRO A 3 -8.28 13.39 0.09
N HIS A 4 -8.87 12.24 -0.28
CA HIS A 4 -10.25 12.14 -0.72
C HIS A 4 -10.92 10.86 -0.19
N HIS A 5 -12.23 10.87 -0.03
CA HIS A 5 -12.98 9.71 0.49
C HIS A 5 -12.94 8.51 -0.47
N ASP A 6 -12.89 8.77 -1.78
CA ASP A 6 -12.94 7.78 -2.85
C ASP A 6 -11.62 7.01 -3.06
N VAL A 7 -10.49 7.48 -2.50
CA VAL A 7 -9.22 6.73 -2.51
C VAL A 7 -9.11 5.74 -1.35
N GLY A 8 -10.02 5.82 -0.37
CA GLY A 8 -10.10 4.87 0.74
C GLY A 8 -10.66 3.50 0.34
N VAL A 9 -11.31 3.41 -0.82
CA VAL A 9 -11.97 2.20 -1.32
C VAL A 9 -11.43 1.86 -2.70
N SER A 10 -11.10 0.59 -2.93
CA SER A 10 -10.63 0.08 -4.21
C SER A 10 -11.78 -0.08 -5.21
N GLU A 11 -11.44 -0.26 -6.49
CA GLU A 11 -12.39 -0.63 -7.54
C GLU A 11 -13.13 -1.95 -7.27
N TRP A 12 -12.59 -2.79 -6.38
CA TRP A 12 -13.18 -4.07 -5.97
C TRP A 12 -14.01 -3.98 -4.69
N GLY A 13 -14.23 -2.77 -4.15
CA GLY A 13 -15.01 -2.56 -2.93
C GLY A 13 -14.27 -2.89 -1.63
N SER A 14 -12.95 -3.12 -1.68
CA SER A 14 -12.11 -3.34 -0.49
C SER A 14 -11.57 -2.02 0.06
N CYS A 15 -11.25 -1.97 1.35
CA CYS A 15 -10.58 -0.80 1.93
C CYS A 15 -9.10 -0.78 1.57
N ASN A 16 -8.59 0.38 1.16
CA ASN A 16 -7.16 0.59 0.98
C ASN A 16 -6.47 0.83 2.33
N PHE A 17 -5.17 0.53 2.41
CA PHE A 17 -4.37 0.91 3.59
C PHE A 17 -3.95 2.38 3.52
N MET A 18 -3.83 3.04 4.67
CA MET A 18 -3.39 4.44 4.73
C MET A 18 -1.86 4.47 4.83
N HIS A 19 -1.19 4.32 3.70
CA HIS A 19 0.27 4.20 3.62
C HIS A 19 1.04 5.42 4.13
N SER A 20 0.42 6.60 4.21
CA SER A 20 1.02 7.80 4.80
C SER A 20 1.13 7.75 6.32
N ARG A 21 0.41 6.85 6.98
CA ARG A 21 0.39 6.72 8.44
C ARG A 21 1.55 5.84 8.92
N GLY A 22 2.37 6.36 9.83
CA GLY A 22 3.58 5.68 10.30
C GLY A 22 3.33 4.30 10.90
N GLU A 23 2.27 4.16 11.71
CA GLU A 23 1.92 2.88 12.34
C GLU A 23 1.48 1.83 11.30
N VAL A 24 0.79 2.25 10.24
CA VAL A 24 0.38 1.36 9.14
C VAL A 24 1.60 0.91 8.34
N ARG A 25 2.56 1.81 8.06
CA ARG A 25 3.84 1.45 7.43
C ARG A 25 4.60 0.43 8.26
N SER A 26 4.71 0.70 9.57
CA SER A 26 5.39 -0.20 10.52
C SER A 26 4.73 -1.57 10.56
N PHE A 27 3.40 -1.64 10.58
CA PHE A 27 2.66 -2.90 10.52
C PHE A 27 2.95 -3.70 9.24
N LEU A 28 2.83 -3.08 8.07
CA LEU A 28 3.06 -3.75 6.78
C LEU A 28 4.52 -4.23 6.63
N GLN A 29 5.48 -3.40 7.03
CA GLN A 29 6.90 -3.77 7.02
C GLN A 29 7.21 -4.89 8.02
N SER A 30 6.61 -4.85 9.21
CA SER A 30 6.78 -5.91 10.21
C SER A 30 6.18 -7.22 9.74
N ALA A 31 5.03 -7.19 9.06
CA ALA A 31 4.43 -8.38 8.46
C ALA A 31 5.34 -8.99 7.38
N ALA A 32 5.87 -8.17 6.47
CA ALA A 32 6.84 -8.62 5.46
C ALA A 32 8.09 -9.23 6.10
N ASN A 33 8.66 -8.56 7.10
CA ASN A 33 9.83 -9.05 7.82
C ASN A 33 9.56 -10.36 8.58
N TYR A 34 8.36 -10.51 9.18
CA TYR A 34 7.96 -11.72 9.89
C TYR A 34 8.01 -12.95 8.98
N TRP A 35 7.47 -12.86 7.77
CA TRP A 35 7.50 -13.96 6.81
C TRP A 35 8.93 -14.32 6.37
N LEU A 36 9.75 -13.31 6.08
CA LEU A 36 11.15 -13.54 5.68
C LEU A 36 11.99 -14.14 6.82
N LYS A 37 11.77 -13.68 8.05
CA LYS A 37 12.59 -14.07 9.20
C LYS A 37 12.18 -15.40 9.82
N GLU A 38 10.89 -15.59 10.08
CA GLU A 38 10.40 -16.76 10.84
C GLU A 38 10.16 -17.97 9.93
N TYR A 39 9.79 -17.74 8.67
CA TYR A 39 9.51 -18.80 7.70
C TYR A 39 10.58 -18.93 6.62
N HIS A 40 11.62 -18.10 6.66
CA HIS A 40 12.77 -18.17 5.75
C HIS A 40 12.37 -18.12 4.26
N PHE A 41 11.39 -17.29 3.93
CA PHE A 41 11.02 -17.07 2.53
C PHE A 41 12.16 -16.38 1.78
N ASP A 42 12.45 -16.83 0.55
CA ASP A 42 13.52 -16.27 -0.28
C ASP A 42 13.17 -14.92 -0.92
N GLY A 43 11.89 -14.53 -0.92
CA GLY A 43 11.45 -13.27 -1.49
C GLY A 43 9.96 -12.98 -1.33
N ILE A 44 9.59 -11.76 -1.67
CA ILE A 44 8.21 -11.26 -1.63
C ILE A 44 7.86 -10.68 -3.00
N ARG A 45 6.72 -11.10 -3.55
CA ARG A 45 6.12 -10.48 -4.74
C ARG A 45 4.93 -9.63 -4.31
N MET A 46 4.89 -8.38 -4.77
CA MET A 46 3.73 -7.50 -4.62
C MET A 46 2.98 -7.41 -5.95
N ASP A 47 1.68 -7.65 -5.91
CA ASP A 47 0.79 -7.49 -7.06
C ASP A 47 0.13 -6.10 -7.07
N ALA A 48 -0.38 -5.67 -8.23
CA ALA A 48 -1.10 -4.42 -8.40
C ALA A 48 -0.39 -3.17 -7.83
N VAL A 49 0.95 -3.13 -7.90
CA VAL A 49 1.78 -2.03 -7.35
C VAL A 49 1.41 -0.67 -7.95
N CYS A 50 0.82 -0.63 -9.15
CA CYS A 50 0.28 0.60 -9.73
C CYS A 50 -0.75 1.27 -8.81
N ASN A 51 -1.57 0.51 -8.08
CA ASN A 51 -2.56 1.04 -7.13
C ASN A 51 -1.92 1.64 -5.87
N LEU A 52 -0.68 1.28 -5.56
CA LEU A 52 0.10 1.90 -4.50
C LEU A 52 0.72 3.23 -4.95
N ILE A 53 1.21 3.27 -6.19
CA ILE A 53 1.93 4.42 -6.76
C ILE A 53 0.96 5.52 -7.21
N TYR A 54 -0.15 5.15 -7.83
CA TYR A 54 -1.13 6.06 -8.41
C TYR A 54 -2.48 5.92 -7.71
N TRP A 55 -3.22 7.02 -7.61
CA TRP A 55 -4.56 6.99 -7.02
C TRP A 55 -5.48 6.09 -7.85
N ASN A 56 -5.98 5.01 -7.22
CA ASN A 56 -6.76 3.94 -7.87
C ASN A 56 -6.10 3.37 -9.14
N GLY A 57 -4.75 3.34 -9.18
CA GLY A 57 -4.00 2.75 -10.30
C GLY A 57 -3.92 3.60 -11.55
N GLN A 58 -4.45 4.83 -11.51
CA GLN A 58 -4.66 5.69 -12.67
C GLN A 58 -3.62 6.83 -12.68
N PRO A 59 -2.64 6.83 -13.61
CA PRO A 59 -1.63 7.89 -13.70
C PRO A 59 -2.20 9.30 -13.85
N GLU A 60 -3.32 9.43 -14.54
CA GLU A 60 -4.08 10.66 -14.76
C GLU A 60 -4.64 11.27 -13.46
N ARG A 61 -4.86 10.45 -12.44
CA ARG A 61 -5.31 10.91 -11.11
C ARG A 61 -4.15 11.40 -10.24
N GLY A 62 -2.91 11.22 -10.70
CA GLY A 62 -1.71 11.64 -9.99
C GLY A 62 -1.10 10.56 -9.11
N LYS A 63 0.12 10.83 -8.64
CA LYS A 63 0.90 9.92 -7.79
C LYS A 63 0.57 10.10 -6.31
N ASN A 64 0.53 9.01 -5.58
CA ASN A 64 0.44 8.98 -4.12
C ASN A 64 1.81 9.27 -3.50
N MET A 65 2.28 10.52 -3.63
CA MET A 65 3.59 10.95 -3.13
C MET A 65 3.83 10.59 -1.64
N PRO A 66 2.85 10.74 -0.73
CA PRO A 66 3.02 10.34 0.67
C PRO A 66 3.27 8.84 0.91
N ALA A 67 2.81 7.97 0.01
CA ALA A 67 3.04 6.53 0.10
C ALA A 67 4.38 6.09 -0.49
N ILE A 68 4.94 6.88 -1.41
CA ILE A 68 6.18 6.57 -2.12
C ILE A 68 7.42 7.02 -1.31
N GLN A 69 7.27 8.00 -0.41
CA GLN A 69 8.36 8.55 0.42
C GLN A 69 8.69 7.73 1.67
#